data_AF-A0A9E3YEZ8-F1
#
_entry.id   AF-A0A9E3YEZ8-F1
#
_cell.length_a   1.000
_cell.length_b   1.000
_cell.length_c   1.000
_cell.angle_alpha   90.00
_cell.angle_beta   90.00
_cell.angle_gamma   90.00
#
_symmetry.space_group_name_H-M   'P 1'
#
loop_
_entity.id
_entity.type
_entity.pdbx_description
1 polymer ?
#
loop_
_entity_poly.entity_id
_entity_poly.type
_entity_poly.pdbx_seq_one_letter_code
_entity_poly.pdbx_strand_id
1 'polypeptide(L)'
;PSLFASIDASDNFGRALAPLGDITGDGLLDFAITADRDDDGGTDRGAVWLLSTSNSYCPSVADIPLAECQALEDLFNDTNGANWSTATGWLADASADNWQGVTVSGGTVTELSLPSNSLTGTLPATLSNLTNLQVLDLSANSLTGSFPAWTASAAPLTTLRLSDNEFTGTVPAGFGSLAGLVELDLETNRLSGSLPVDMGSSTSLQILDLANNGFSGSIPTTWGSIPTLTRLGLQNNALTGSIPTELGNLPAIDKLLLANNGLTGSIPTNLGSATTLTWL
;
A
#
# COMPACT_ATOMS: atom_id res chain seq x y z
N PRO A 1 -30.13 13.41 22.66
CA PRO A 1 -29.53 14.75 22.70
C PRO A 1 -28.04 14.65 22.36
N SER A 2 -27.67 15.07 21.15
CA SER A 2 -26.27 15.12 20.73
C SER A 2 -25.54 16.19 21.54
N LEU A 3 -24.68 15.78 22.48
CA LEU A 3 -23.75 16.67 23.19
C LEU A 3 -22.54 16.92 22.28
N PHE A 4 -22.69 17.85 21.33
CA PHE A 4 -21.55 18.50 20.70
C PHE A 4 -21.74 19.99 20.95
N ALA A 5 -20.96 20.55 21.88
CA ALA A 5 -20.87 21.99 22.10
C ALA A 5 -19.62 22.51 21.39
N SER A 6 -19.68 23.72 20.81
CA SER A 6 -18.51 24.37 20.24
C SER A 6 -17.68 24.98 21.37
N ILE A 7 -16.39 24.63 21.44
CA ILE A 7 -15.46 25.24 22.38
C ILE A 7 -15.08 26.64 21.90
N ASP A 8 -15.07 27.64 22.79
CA ASP A 8 -14.58 28.99 22.51
C ASP A 8 -13.63 29.53 23.60
N ALA A 9 -13.12 30.74 23.41
CA ALA A 9 -12.15 31.37 24.32
C ALA A 9 -12.72 31.78 25.69
N SER A 10 -14.02 31.60 25.93
CA SER A 10 -14.69 31.84 27.20
C SER A 10 -14.82 30.58 28.06
N ASP A 11 -14.52 29.39 27.52
CA ASP A 11 -14.52 28.14 28.26
C ASP A 11 -13.33 28.03 29.22
N ASN A 12 -13.60 27.71 30.49
CA ASN A 12 -12.58 27.61 31.54
C ASN A 12 -12.31 26.16 31.93
N PHE A 13 -11.39 25.55 31.18
CA PHE A 13 -10.95 24.18 31.44
C PHE A 13 -10.17 24.09 32.76
N GLY A 14 -10.53 23.11 33.58
CA GLY A 14 -9.80 22.73 34.80
C GLY A 14 -8.63 21.79 34.52
N ARG A 15 -8.10 21.18 35.57
CA ARG A 15 -6.91 20.31 35.46
C ARG A 15 -7.24 18.99 34.75
N ALA A 16 -6.31 18.53 33.92
CA ALA A 16 -6.35 17.17 33.37
C ALA A 16 -6.39 16.15 34.51
N LEU A 17 -7.40 15.29 34.49
CA LEU A 17 -7.63 14.27 35.51
C LEU A 17 -6.85 13.00 35.21
N ALA A 18 -6.93 12.54 33.96
CA ALA A 18 -6.31 11.29 33.54
C ALA A 18 -6.03 11.29 32.03
N PRO A 19 -4.89 10.72 31.61
CA PRO A 19 -4.71 10.28 30.24
C PRO A 19 -5.65 9.10 29.96
N LEU A 20 -6.40 9.17 28.87
CA LEU A 20 -7.33 8.11 28.45
C LEU A 20 -6.68 7.10 27.50
N GLY A 21 -5.47 7.39 27.05
CA GLY A 21 -4.87 6.72 25.90
C GLY A 21 -5.35 7.35 24.60
N ASP A 22 -5.11 6.68 23.49
CA ASP A 22 -5.64 7.08 22.19
C ASP A 22 -7.01 6.41 21.99
N ILE A 23 -8.06 7.02 22.55
CA ILE A 23 -9.42 6.47 22.46
C ILE A 23 -10.07 6.80 21.12
N THR A 24 -9.53 7.78 20.39
CA THR A 24 -10.00 8.19 19.07
C THR A 24 -9.32 7.44 17.93
N GLY A 25 -8.18 6.80 18.17
CA GLY A 25 -7.38 6.07 17.18
C GLY A 25 -6.53 6.98 16.30
N ASP A 26 -6.24 8.20 16.75
CA ASP A 26 -5.52 9.25 16.00
C ASP A 26 -4.01 9.32 16.31
N GLY A 27 -3.51 8.40 17.14
CA GLY A 27 -2.10 8.32 17.54
C GLY A 27 -1.68 9.34 18.60
N LEU A 28 -2.59 10.19 19.08
CA LEU A 28 -2.34 11.18 20.13
C LEU A 28 -3.01 10.76 21.45
N LEU A 29 -2.51 11.34 22.54
CA LEU A 29 -3.03 11.03 23.86
C LEU A 29 -4.29 11.86 24.11
N ASP A 30 -5.43 11.19 24.30
CA ASP A 30 -6.65 11.85 24.72
C ASP A 30 -6.65 12.09 26.23
N PHE A 31 -7.23 13.21 26.65
CA PHE A 31 -7.31 13.58 28.05
C PHE A 31 -8.76 13.80 28.50
N ALA A 32 -9.09 13.30 29.68
CA ALA A 32 -10.26 13.75 30.43
C ALA A 32 -9.90 15.02 31.21
N ILE A 33 -10.61 16.12 30.95
CA ILE A 33 -10.47 17.38 31.68
C ILE A 33 -11.81 17.73 32.35
N THR A 34 -11.78 18.18 33.61
CA THR A 34 -12.97 18.78 34.26
C THR A 34 -13.04 20.26 33.93
N ALA A 35 -14.22 20.88 33.94
CA ALA A 35 -14.31 22.32 34.10
C ALA A 35 -13.94 22.73 35.55
N ASP A 36 -13.13 23.78 35.74
CA ASP A 36 -12.85 24.30 37.09
C ASP A 36 -14.07 25.05 37.65
N ARG A 37 -14.96 25.52 36.75
CA ARG A 37 -16.30 26.12 37.01
C ARG A 37 -17.13 26.09 35.72
N ASP A 38 -18.25 25.36 35.65
CA ASP A 38 -19.28 25.55 34.61
C ASP A 38 -20.56 26.17 35.19
N ASP A 39 -21.26 26.91 34.33
CA ASP A 39 -22.56 27.55 34.54
C ASP A 39 -23.62 26.96 33.60
N ASP A 40 -23.55 25.65 33.35
CA ASP A 40 -24.50 24.89 32.49
C ASP A 40 -25.96 24.90 32.98
N GLY A 41 -26.24 25.64 34.06
CA GLY A 41 -27.57 25.84 34.61
C GLY A 41 -28.12 24.63 35.36
N GLY A 42 -27.32 23.57 35.56
CA GLY A 42 -27.65 22.34 36.28
C GLY A 42 -27.26 22.34 37.77
N THR A 43 -27.56 21.24 38.46
CA THR A 43 -27.20 21.03 39.90
C THR A 43 -26.12 19.97 40.11
N ASP A 44 -25.77 19.27 39.04
CA ASP A 44 -24.75 18.24 38.97
C ASP A 44 -23.41 18.88 38.63
N ARG A 45 -22.52 18.89 39.63
CA ARG A 45 -21.17 19.43 39.48
C ARG A 45 -20.31 18.47 38.66
N GLY A 46 -20.04 18.83 37.42
CA GLY A 46 -18.86 18.38 36.68
C GLY A 46 -19.17 17.82 35.30
N ALA A 47 -19.08 18.66 34.26
CA ALA A 47 -18.81 18.18 32.93
C ALA A 47 -17.37 17.60 32.84
N VAL A 48 -17.24 16.40 32.29
CA VAL A 48 -15.96 15.85 31.82
C VAL A 48 -15.88 16.11 30.32
N TRP A 49 -14.90 16.91 29.92
CA TRP A 49 -14.60 17.15 28.51
C TRP A 49 -13.53 16.18 28.05
N LEU A 50 -13.72 15.66 26.84
CA LEU A 50 -12.69 14.93 26.11
C LEU A 50 -11.99 15.95 25.21
N LEU A 51 -10.73 16.26 25.53
CA LEU A 51 -9.89 17.07 24.66
C LEU A 51 -9.07 16.11 23.80
N SER A 52 -9.55 15.86 22.58
CA SER A 52 -8.73 15.29 21.51
C SER A 52 -7.95 16.44 20.90
N THR A 53 -6.62 16.38 20.99
CA THR A 53 -5.73 17.37 20.38
C THR A 53 -5.22 16.88 19.04
N SER A 54 -6.08 16.34 18.17
CA SER A 54 -5.67 16.13 16.79
C SER A 54 -5.73 17.44 16.02
N ASN A 55 -4.57 17.85 15.51
CA ASN A 55 -4.50 18.75 14.36
C ASN A 55 -4.66 17.94 13.06
N SER A 56 -5.53 16.92 13.08
CA SER A 56 -5.81 16.08 11.92
C SER A 56 -6.69 16.86 10.96
N TYR A 57 -6.35 16.83 9.69
CA TYR A 57 -7.15 17.45 8.65
C TYR A 57 -8.45 16.67 8.36
N CYS A 58 -8.47 15.38 8.70
CA CYS A 58 -9.50 14.43 8.28
C CYS A 58 -10.93 14.68 8.74
N PRO A 59 -11.22 15.30 9.90
CA PRO A 59 -12.59 15.69 10.25
C PRO A 59 -13.25 16.64 9.25
N SER A 60 -12.48 17.30 8.37
CA SER A 60 -12.99 18.16 7.30
C SER A 60 -13.27 17.43 5.97
N VAL A 61 -12.86 16.16 5.85
CA VAL A 61 -13.01 15.35 4.64
C VAL A 61 -14.21 14.42 4.79
N ALA A 62 -15.24 14.61 3.96
CA ALA A 62 -16.55 13.96 4.16
C ALA A 62 -16.93 12.91 3.09
N ASP A 63 -16.15 12.79 2.01
CA ASP A 63 -16.41 11.90 0.87
C ASP A 63 -15.84 10.49 1.03
N ILE A 64 -15.01 10.26 2.06
CA ILE A 64 -14.43 8.96 2.42
C ILE A 64 -14.53 8.68 3.94
N PRO A 65 -14.38 7.42 4.41
CA PRO A 65 -14.36 7.11 5.83
C PRO A 65 -13.17 7.76 6.54
N LEU A 66 -13.34 8.12 7.82
CA LEU A 66 -12.29 8.72 8.65
C LEU A 66 -10.99 7.91 8.63
N ALA A 67 -11.08 6.58 8.72
CA ALA A 67 -9.91 5.70 8.72
C ALA A 67 -9.13 5.69 7.39
N GLU A 68 -9.82 5.92 6.25
CA GLU A 68 -9.17 6.05 4.95
C GLU A 68 -8.49 7.42 4.82
N CYS A 69 -9.15 8.48 5.28
CA CYS A 69 -8.51 9.79 5.32
C CYS A 69 -7.27 9.78 6.22
N GLN A 70 -7.36 9.19 7.42
CA GLN A 70 -6.23 9.11 8.35
C GLN A 70 -5.05 8.37 7.71
N ALA A 71 -5.31 7.29 6.97
CA ALA A 71 -4.29 6.55 6.24
C ALA A 71 -3.60 7.39 5.15
N LEU A 72 -4.34 8.27 4.47
CA LEU A 72 -3.78 9.21 3.51
C LEU A 72 -2.99 10.33 4.22
N GLU A 73 -3.49 10.88 5.32
CA GLU A 73 -2.77 11.88 6.12
C GLU A 73 -1.45 11.32 6.68
N ASP A 74 -1.45 10.08 7.18
CA ASP A 74 -0.24 9.38 7.59
C ASP A 74 0.72 9.20 6.42
N LEU A 75 0.23 8.82 5.24
CA LEU A 75 1.08 8.71 4.04
C LEU A 75 1.74 10.05 3.72
N PHE A 76 0.98 11.14 3.75
CA PHE A 76 1.51 12.48 3.51
C PHE A 76 2.60 12.83 4.53
N ASN A 77 2.36 12.57 5.80
CA ASN A 77 3.32 12.91 6.87
C ASN A 77 4.58 12.03 6.83
N ASP A 78 4.41 10.72 6.72
CA ASP A 78 5.50 9.73 6.77
C ASP A 78 6.38 9.75 5.52
N THR A 79 5.85 10.26 4.41
CA THR A 79 6.59 10.30 3.13
C THR A 79 7.00 11.68 2.67
N ASN A 80 7.05 12.64 3.61
CA ASN A 80 7.52 14.00 3.39
C ASN A 80 6.68 14.79 2.37
N GLY A 81 5.36 14.73 2.53
CA GLY A 81 4.34 15.35 1.69
C GLY A 81 4.55 16.81 1.33
N ALA A 82 5.10 17.58 2.27
CA ALA A 82 5.44 18.99 2.06
C ALA A 82 6.51 19.22 0.96
N ASN A 83 7.26 18.18 0.59
CA ASN A 83 8.33 18.23 -0.41
C ASN A 83 8.07 17.31 -1.62
N TRP A 84 6.88 16.74 -1.75
CA TRP A 84 6.50 16.03 -2.97
C TRP A 84 6.55 16.97 -4.19
N SER A 85 6.78 16.40 -5.37
CA SER A 85 6.77 17.18 -6.62
C SER A 85 5.42 17.85 -6.85
N THR A 86 4.33 17.15 -6.53
CA THR A 86 2.96 17.62 -6.58
C THR A 86 2.16 17.06 -5.41
N ALA A 87 1.45 17.93 -4.68
CA ALA A 87 0.58 17.57 -3.57
C ALA A 87 -0.71 18.40 -3.59
N THR A 88 -1.22 18.71 -4.79
CA THR A 88 -2.43 19.54 -4.95
C THR A 88 -3.60 18.91 -4.21
N GLY A 89 -4.34 19.71 -3.43
CA GLY A 89 -5.52 19.27 -2.67
C GLY A 89 -5.21 18.59 -1.34
N TRP A 90 -4.05 17.93 -1.22
CA TRP A 90 -3.66 17.21 0.00
C TRP A 90 -3.67 18.14 1.23
N LEU A 91 -4.43 17.73 2.25
CA LEU A 91 -4.61 18.47 3.51
C LEU A 91 -5.07 19.93 3.32
N ALA A 92 -5.76 20.22 2.21
CA ALA A 92 -6.23 21.54 1.86
C ALA A 92 -7.65 21.56 1.25
N ASP A 93 -8.06 20.46 0.60
CA ASP A 93 -9.40 20.26 0.06
C ASP A 93 -10.24 19.30 0.92
N ALA A 94 -11.50 19.67 1.17
CA ALA A 94 -12.47 18.91 1.97
C ALA A 94 -13.02 17.65 1.26
N SER A 95 -12.59 17.38 0.03
CA SER A 95 -12.89 16.16 -0.71
C SER A 95 -11.58 15.46 -1.07
N ALA A 96 -11.41 14.23 -0.61
CA ALA A 96 -10.25 13.41 -0.93
C ALA A 96 -10.16 13.10 -2.43
N ASP A 97 -11.27 13.07 -3.15
CA ASP A 97 -11.27 12.88 -4.62
C ASP A 97 -10.60 14.05 -5.38
N ASN A 98 -10.45 15.20 -4.74
CA ASN A 98 -9.70 16.34 -5.28
C ASN A 98 -8.19 16.28 -4.94
N TRP A 99 -7.76 15.32 -4.13
CA TRP A 99 -6.35 15.16 -3.78
C TRP A 99 -5.63 14.52 -4.96
N GLN A 100 -4.56 15.16 -5.41
CA GLN A 100 -3.79 14.68 -6.56
C GLN A 100 -3.41 13.21 -6.38
N GLY A 101 -3.79 12.37 -7.33
CA GLY A 101 -3.47 10.94 -7.31
C GLY A 101 -4.42 10.08 -6.48
N VAL A 102 -5.46 10.64 -5.87
CA VAL A 102 -6.50 9.87 -5.18
C VAL A 102 -7.72 9.77 -6.10
N THR A 103 -8.37 8.61 -6.14
CA THR A 103 -9.69 8.45 -6.76
C THR A 103 -10.64 7.78 -5.78
N VAL A 104 -11.80 8.39 -5.62
CA VAL A 104 -12.87 7.94 -4.73
C VAL A 104 -14.03 7.40 -5.56
N SER A 105 -14.47 6.19 -5.26
CA SER A 105 -15.64 5.58 -5.87
C SER A 105 -16.49 4.89 -4.82
N GLY A 106 -17.81 5.11 -4.87
CA GLY A 106 -18.73 4.59 -3.86
C GLY A 106 -18.50 5.14 -2.45
N GLY A 107 -17.81 6.27 -2.31
CA GLY A 107 -17.45 6.87 -1.03
C GLY A 107 -16.26 6.21 -0.34
N THR A 108 -15.38 5.54 -1.11
CA THR A 108 -14.13 4.93 -0.62
C THR A 108 -13.00 5.12 -1.62
N VAL A 109 -11.77 5.15 -1.16
CA VAL A 109 -10.57 5.25 -2.02
C VAL A 109 -10.39 3.95 -2.79
N THR A 110 -10.42 4.04 -4.12
CA THR A 110 -10.22 2.90 -5.03
C THR A 110 -8.89 2.95 -5.77
N GLU A 111 -8.29 4.13 -5.91
CA GLU A 111 -6.96 4.29 -6.52
C GLU A 111 -6.14 5.32 -5.75
N LEU A 112 -4.86 4.96 -5.54
CA LEU A 112 -3.81 5.84 -5.07
C LEU A 112 -2.64 5.74 -6.04
N SER A 113 -2.41 6.81 -6.80
CA SER A 113 -1.45 6.89 -7.90
C SER A 113 -0.59 8.15 -7.76
N LEU A 114 0.62 7.98 -7.23
CA LEU A 114 1.62 9.04 -7.01
C LEU A 114 2.98 8.67 -7.65
N PRO A 115 3.05 8.25 -8.92
CA PRO A 115 4.31 7.89 -9.54
C PRO A 115 5.21 9.11 -9.74
N SER A 116 6.53 8.93 -9.64
CA SER A 116 7.51 10.01 -9.92
C SER A 116 7.29 11.29 -9.12
N ASN A 117 6.87 11.17 -7.85
CA ASN A 117 6.40 12.30 -7.05
C ASN A 117 7.35 12.68 -5.89
N SER A 118 8.57 12.15 -5.89
CA SER A 118 9.61 12.41 -4.89
C SER A 118 9.23 12.01 -3.45
N LEU A 119 8.36 11.01 -3.29
CA LEU A 119 8.05 10.45 -1.97
C LEU A 119 9.33 9.87 -1.36
N THR A 120 9.57 10.15 -0.08
CA THR A 120 10.70 9.60 0.70
C THR A 120 10.17 8.88 1.93
N GLY A 121 11.02 8.37 2.83
CA GLY A 121 10.52 7.76 4.09
C GLY A 121 9.96 6.35 3.91
N THR A 122 8.96 5.96 4.70
CA THR A 122 8.37 4.60 4.72
C THR A 122 6.87 4.64 4.53
N LEU A 123 6.29 3.57 3.99
CA LEU A 123 4.82 3.46 3.91
C LEU A 123 4.21 3.17 5.28
N PRO A 124 3.20 3.94 5.73
CA PRO A 124 2.53 3.67 7.00
C PRO A 124 1.67 2.41 6.90
N ALA A 125 1.58 1.68 8.02
CA ALA A 125 0.75 0.48 8.11
C ALA A 125 -0.76 0.77 7.99
N THR A 126 -1.16 2.01 8.28
CA THR A 126 -2.55 2.48 8.21
C THR A 126 -3.10 2.48 6.79
N LEU A 127 -2.27 2.44 5.74
CA LEU A 127 -2.72 2.22 4.35
C LEU A 127 -3.51 0.91 4.17
N SER A 128 -3.36 -0.05 5.07
CA SER A 128 -4.21 -1.24 5.10
C SER A 128 -5.70 -0.94 5.35
N ASN A 129 -6.05 0.27 5.82
CA ASN A 129 -7.43 0.74 5.97
C ASN A 129 -8.11 1.07 4.64
N LEU A 130 -7.35 1.20 3.54
CA LEU A 130 -7.90 1.40 2.18
C LEU A 130 -8.44 0.07 1.64
N THR A 131 -9.49 -0.45 2.29
CA THR A 131 -9.98 -1.83 2.07
C THR A 131 -10.59 -2.06 0.68
N ASN A 132 -10.94 -0.98 -0.04
CA ASN A 132 -11.48 -1.02 -1.40
C ASN A 132 -10.45 -0.66 -2.49
N LEU A 133 -9.16 -0.58 -2.14
CA LEU A 133 -8.10 -0.18 -3.06
C LEU A 133 -7.92 -1.21 -4.20
N GLN A 134 -8.06 -0.73 -5.43
CA GLN A 134 -7.91 -1.52 -6.66
C GLN A 134 -6.58 -1.25 -7.36
N VAL A 135 -6.06 -0.02 -7.24
CA VAL A 135 -4.81 0.40 -7.86
C VAL A 135 -3.95 1.10 -6.82
N LEU A 136 -2.74 0.59 -6.63
CA LEU A 136 -1.68 1.27 -5.89
C LEU A 136 -0.48 1.46 -6.83
N ASP A 137 -0.20 2.71 -7.19
CA ASP A 137 0.94 3.08 -8.01
C ASP A 137 1.79 4.12 -7.29
N LEU A 138 2.91 3.67 -6.72
CA LEU A 138 3.90 4.52 -6.06
C LEU A 138 5.27 4.40 -6.73
N SER A 139 5.26 4.04 -8.02
CA SER A 139 6.48 3.79 -8.80
C SER A 139 7.37 5.03 -8.93
N ALA A 140 8.68 4.82 -9.12
CA ALA A 140 9.66 5.88 -9.33
C ALA A 140 9.70 6.93 -8.21
N ASN A 141 9.81 6.47 -6.96
CA ASN A 141 9.98 7.33 -5.79
C ASN A 141 11.27 6.94 -5.03
N SER A 142 11.45 7.43 -3.81
CA SER A 142 12.56 7.07 -2.93
C SER A 142 12.03 6.47 -1.62
N LEU A 143 10.97 5.66 -1.72
CA LEU A 143 10.37 4.98 -0.59
C LEU A 143 11.30 3.87 -0.09
N THR A 144 11.44 3.78 1.23
CA THR A 144 12.30 2.84 1.95
C THR A 144 11.46 1.95 2.88
N GLY A 145 12.12 1.09 3.65
CA GLY A 145 11.48 0.20 4.62
C GLY A 145 11.18 -1.18 4.04
N SER A 146 10.41 -1.97 4.78
CA SER A 146 10.01 -3.32 4.36
C SER A 146 8.88 -3.27 3.33
N PHE A 147 8.82 -4.27 2.46
CA PHE A 147 7.68 -4.50 1.58
C PHE A 147 6.33 -4.44 2.33
N PRO A 148 5.31 -3.71 1.80
CA PRO A 148 4.02 -3.54 2.46
C PRO A 148 3.19 -4.83 2.42
N ALA A 149 3.40 -5.71 3.40
CA ALA A 149 2.84 -7.07 3.39
C ALA A 149 1.31 -7.14 3.35
N TRP A 150 0.61 -6.10 3.81
CA TRP A 150 -0.85 -6.01 3.75
C TRP A 150 -1.41 -6.08 2.31
N THR A 151 -0.60 -5.67 1.32
CA THR A 151 -0.98 -5.72 -0.10
C THR A 151 -1.24 -7.14 -0.61
N ALA A 152 -0.62 -8.16 0.01
CA ALA A 152 -0.85 -9.57 -0.35
C ALA A 152 -2.23 -10.10 0.04
N SER A 153 -3.00 -9.32 0.81
CA SER A 153 -4.37 -9.63 1.25
C SER A 153 -5.40 -8.57 0.84
N ALA A 154 -5.02 -7.56 0.05
CA ALA A 154 -5.90 -6.49 -0.39
C ALA A 154 -6.84 -6.98 -1.51
N ALA A 155 -8.05 -7.41 -1.15
CA ALA A 155 -8.87 -8.29 -2.00
C ALA A 155 -9.65 -7.67 -3.18
N PRO A 156 -9.65 -6.35 -3.45
CA PRO A 156 -9.99 -5.87 -4.79
C PRO A 156 -8.77 -5.40 -5.59
N LEU A 157 -7.54 -5.59 -5.08
CA LEU A 157 -6.34 -5.09 -5.74
C LEU A 157 -6.15 -5.75 -7.11
N THR A 158 -6.04 -4.91 -8.14
CA THR A 158 -5.84 -5.28 -9.53
C THR A 158 -4.44 -4.93 -10.02
N THR A 159 -3.88 -3.84 -9.50
CA THR A 159 -2.59 -3.30 -9.93
C THR A 159 -1.79 -2.87 -8.72
N LEU A 160 -0.58 -3.41 -8.59
CA LEU A 160 0.41 -2.98 -7.61
C LEU A 160 1.71 -2.62 -8.34
N ARG A 161 2.03 -1.32 -8.40
CA ARG A 161 3.30 -0.82 -8.91
C ARG A 161 4.09 -0.13 -7.80
N LEU A 162 5.19 -0.74 -7.42
CA LEU A 162 6.16 -0.22 -6.45
C LEU A 162 7.56 -0.15 -7.05
N SER A 163 7.66 -0.21 -8.38
CA SER A 163 8.93 -0.19 -9.10
C SER A 163 9.74 1.08 -8.86
N ASP A 164 11.05 1.00 -9.07
CA ASP A 164 11.99 2.11 -8.90
C ASP A 164 11.85 2.79 -7.52
N ASN A 165 12.07 2.00 -6.46
CA ASN A 165 12.08 2.43 -5.06
C ASN A 165 13.23 1.74 -4.31
N GLU A 166 13.26 1.86 -2.98
CA GLU A 166 14.29 1.26 -2.11
C GLU A 166 13.71 0.24 -1.11
N PHE A 167 12.58 -0.39 -1.45
CA PHE A 167 11.96 -1.38 -0.56
C PHE A 167 12.88 -2.57 -0.32
N THR A 168 12.87 -3.07 0.92
CA THR A 168 13.69 -4.19 1.41
C THR A 168 12.83 -5.32 1.96
N GLY A 169 13.46 -6.42 2.36
CA GLY A 169 12.79 -7.58 2.92
C GLY A 169 12.31 -8.56 1.84
N THR A 170 11.31 -9.37 2.18
CA THR A 170 10.79 -10.45 1.33
C THR A 170 9.37 -10.14 0.86
N VAL A 171 9.02 -10.61 -0.34
CA VAL A 171 7.62 -10.61 -0.79
C VAL A 171 6.88 -11.77 -0.08
N PRO A 172 5.82 -11.48 0.70
CA PRO A 172 5.06 -12.52 1.41
C PRO A 172 4.20 -13.34 0.44
N ALA A 173 3.74 -14.50 0.91
CA ALA A 173 2.68 -15.25 0.24
C ALA A 173 1.32 -14.53 0.36
N GLY A 174 0.42 -14.79 -0.59
CA GLY A 174 -0.96 -14.28 -0.59
C GLY A 174 -1.42 -13.79 -1.96
N PHE A 175 -0.49 -13.26 -2.77
CA PHE A 175 -0.78 -12.72 -4.10
C PHE A 175 -1.43 -13.74 -5.04
N GLY A 176 -1.12 -15.04 -4.89
CA GLY A 176 -1.78 -16.10 -5.65
C GLY A 176 -3.29 -16.24 -5.38
N SER A 177 -3.80 -15.69 -4.28
CA SER A 177 -5.22 -15.73 -3.90
C SER A 177 -5.99 -14.47 -4.28
N LEU A 178 -5.31 -13.42 -4.78
CA LEU A 178 -5.96 -12.19 -5.21
C LEU A 178 -6.59 -12.40 -6.59
N ALA A 179 -7.88 -12.72 -6.61
CA ALA A 179 -8.61 -13.06 -7.83
C ALA A 179 -8.61 -11.93 -8.89
N GLY A 180 -8.43 -10.68 -8.47
CA GLY A 180 -8.40 -9.51 -9.35
C GLY A 180 -7.01 -9.05 -9.80
N LEU A 181 -5.91 -9.58 -9.24
CA LEU A 181 -4.57 -9.04 -9.48
C LEU A 181 -4.08 -9.34 -10.89
N VAL A 182 -3.98 -8.30 -11.72
CA VAL A 182 -3.53 -8.35 -13.11
C VAL A 182 -2.04 -8.02 -13.22
N GLU A 183 -1.56 -7.07 -12.43
CA GLU A 183 -0.20 -6.54 -12.52
C GLU A 183 0.45 -6.42 -11.15
N LEU A 184 1.63 -7.04 -11.03
CA LEU A 184 2.55 -6.88 -9.92
C LEU A 184 3.91 -6.46 -10.46
N ASP A 185 4.24 -5.18 -10.29
CA ASP A 185 5.51 -4.59 -10.70
C ASP A 185 6.29 -4.11 -9.48
N LEU A 186 7.37 -4.83 -9.17
CA LEU A 186 8.32 -4.57 -8.09
C LEU A 186 9.74 -4.36 -8.64
N GLU A 187 9.89 -4.07 -9.93
CA GLU A 187 11.17 -3.86 -10.59
C GLU A 187 12.02 -2.81 -9.86
N THR A 188 13.34 -2.98 -9.81
CA THR A 188 14.29 -1.99 -9.26
C THR A 188 13.96 -1.62 -7.82
N ASN A 189 14.20 -2.57 -6.92
CA ASN A 189 14.13 -2.38 -5.48
C ASN A 189 15.33 -3.10 -4.81
N ARG A 190 15.30 -3.21 -3.48
CA ARG A 190 16.27 -3.98 -2.68
C ARG A 190 15.61 -5.21 -2.04
N LEU A 191 14.59 -5.76 -2.69
CA LEU A 191 13.87 -6.95 -2.21
C LEU A 191 14.77 -8.18 -2.32
N SER A 192 14.54 -9.16 -1.45
CA SER A 192 15.40 -10.34 -1.32
C SER A 192 14.60 -11.57 -0.87
N GLY A 193 15.30 -12.68 -0.66
CA GLY A 193 14.68 -13.96 -0.29
C GLY A 193 14.25 -14.78 -1.50
N SER A 194 13.44 -15.81 -1.26
CA SER A 194 12.92 -16.70 -2.31
C SER A 194 11.68 -16.12 -2.97
N LEU A 195 11.47 -16.47 -4.24
CA LEU A 195 10.24 -16.16 -4.97
C LEU A 195 9.03 -16.88 -4.33
N PRO A 196 7.88 -16.21 -4.17
CA PRO A 196 6.69 -16.78 -3.54
C PRO A 196 6.02 -17.86 -4.43
N VAL A 197 5.98 -19.09 -3.92
CA VAL A 197 5.47 -20.26 -4.66
C VAL A 197 3.95 -20.22 -4.89
N ASP A 198 3.22 -19.54 -4.01
CA ASP A 198 1.75 -19.46 -4.03
C ASP A 198 1.22 -18.66 -5.23
N MET A 199 2.02 -17.76 -5.81
CA MET A 199 1.67 -17.02 -7.02
C MET A 199 1.27 -17.93 -8.20
N GLY A 200 1.75 -19.19 -8.20
CA GLY A 200 1.31 -20.20 -9.17
C GLY A 200 -0.19 -20.54 -9.12
N SER A 201 -0.91 -20.10 -8.10
CA SER A 201 -2.37 -20.25 -7.96
C SER A 201 -3.15 -19.09 -8.57
N SER A 202 -2.48 -18.02 -9.02
CA SER A 202 -3.16 -16.86 -9.61
C SER A 202 -3.89 -17.23 -10.89
N THR A 203 -5.10 -16.71 -11.04
CA THR A 203 -5.97 -16.92 -12.20
C THR A 203 -6.10 -15.68 -13.08
N SER A 204 -5.55 -14.54 -12.67
CA SER A 204 -5.71 -13.24 -13.32
C SER A 204 -4.40 -12.51 -13.63
N LEU A 205 -3.29 -12.92 -13.01
CA LEU A 205 -1.99 -12.23 -13.17
C LEU A 205 -1.50 -12.33 -14.61
N GLN A 206 -1.25 -11.18 -15.22
CA GLN A 206 -0.76 -11.04 -16.59
C GLN A 206 0.68 -10.54 -16.64
N ILE A 207 1.04 -9.64 -15.71
CA ILE A 207 2.37 -9.03 -15.63
C ILE A 207 2.93 -9.29 -14.24
N LEU A 208 4.06 -9.99 -14.20
CA LEU A 208 4.88 -10.16 -13.01
C LEU A 208 6.29 -9.65 -13.32
N ASP A 209 6.65 -8.50 -12.77
CA ASP A 209 7.99 -7.95 -12.91
C ASP A 209 8.68 -7.82 -11.55
N LEU A 210 9.75 -8.59 -11.38
CA LEU A 210 10.57 -8.66 -10.17
C LEU A 210 12.04 -8.40 -10.51
N ALA A 211 12.30 -7.81 -11.67
CA ALA A 211 13.64 -7.55 -12.16
C ALA A 211 14.43 -6.59 -11.25
N ASN A 212 15.75 -6.60 -11.36
CA ASN A 212 16.64 -5.66 -10.66
C ASN A 212 16.42 -5.66 -9.14
N ASN A 213 16.50 -6.84 -8.52
CA ASN A 213 16.35 -7.05 -7.09
C ASN A 213 17.43 -8.04 -6.59
N GLY A 214 17.34 -8.46 -5.33
CA GLY A 214 18.19 -9.45 -4.69
C GLY A 214 17.52 -10.81 -4.48
N PHE A 215 16.54 -11.20 -5.30
CA PHE A 215 15.87 -12.50 -5.16
C PHE A 215 16.85 -13.66 -5.40
N SER A 216 16.65 -14.75 -4.67
CA SER A 216 17.53 -15.92 -4.65
C SER A 216 16.73 -17.23 -4.64
N GLY A 217 17.42 -18.37 -4.68
CA GLY A 217 16.77 -19.68 -4.81
C GLY A 217 16.37 -19.98 -6.25
N SER A 218 15.44 -20.91 -6.45
CA SER A 218 14.98 -21.35 -7.78
C SER A 218 13.69 -20.66 -8.21
N ILE A 219 13.49 -20.56 -9.52
CA ILE A 219 12.19 -20.17 -10.09
C ILE A 219 11.15 -21.25 -9.73
N PRO A 220 10.00 -20.91 -9.12
CA PRO A 220 8.97 -21.89 -8.78
C PRO A 220 8.39 -22.57 -10.03
N THR A 221 8.36 -23.90 -10.04
CA THR A 221 7.74 -24.67 -11.14
C THR A 221 6.24 -24.40 -11.25
N THR A 222 5.58 -24.05 -10.13
CA THR A 222 4.16 -23.71 -10.05
C THR A 222 3.78 -22.51 -10.90
N TRP A 223 4.72 -21.61 -11.21
CA TRP A 223 4.44 -20.43 -12.04
C TRP A 223 4.14 -20.78 -13.49
N GLY A 224 4.53 -21.96 -13.97
CA GLY A 224 4.12 -22.46 -15.29
C GLY A 224 2.63 -22.83 -15.39
N SER A 225 1.87 -22.72 -14.30
CA SER A 225 0.43 -22.97 -14.25
C SER A 225 -0.42 -21.70 -14.30
N ILE A 226 0.17 -20.50 -14.34
CA ILE A 226 -0.57 -19.23 -14.34
C ILE A 226 -1.14 -18.99 -15.74
N PRO A 227 -2.45 -19.17 -15.96
CA PRO A 227 -3.02 -19.28 -17.31
C PRO A 227 -3.01 -17.96 -18.09
N THR A 228 -2.90 -16.83 -17.39
CA THR A 228 -3.00 -15.48 -17.93
C THR A 228 -1.65 -14.79 -18.11
N LEU A 229 -0.54 -15.40 -17.66
CA LEU A 229 0.75 -14.73 -17.60
C LEU A 229 1.30 -14.44 -18.99
N THR A 230 1.54 -13.16 -19.28
CA THR A 230 2.06 -12.66 -20.57
C THR A 230 3.48 -12.12 -20.44
N ARG A 231 3.84 -11.56 -19.28
CA ARG A 231 5.18 -11.05 -19.00
C ARG A 231 5.69 -11.58 -17.68
N LEU A 232 6.90 -12.16 -17.72
CA LEU A 232 7.66 -12.55 -16.55
C LEU A 232 9.05 -11.90 -16.60
N GLY A 233 9.26 -10.89 -15.75
CA GLY A 233 10.53 -10.20 -15.55
C GLY A 233 11.27 -10.71 -14.31
N LEU A 234 12.42 -11.34 -14.49
CA LEU A 234 13.28 -11.85 -13.42
C LEU A 234 14.76 -11.48 -13.61
N GLN A 235 15.08 -10.67 -14.61
CA GLN A 235 16.44 -10.31 -14.95
C GLN A 235 17.13 -9.55 -13.81
N ASN A 236 18.45 -9.67 -13.72
CA ASN A 236 19.27 -8.98 -12.71
C ASN A 236 18.84 -9.34 -11.27
N ASN A 237 18.90 -10.63 -10.95
CA ASN A 237 18.69 -11.16 -9.61
C ASN A 237 19.81 -12.19 -9.28
N ALA A 238 19.71 -12.86 -8.13
CA ALA A 238 20.61 -13.94 -7.71
C ALA A 238 19.94 -15.33 -7.79
N LEU A 239 19.02 -15.53 -8.76
CA LEU A 239 18.31 -16.81 -8.93
C LEU A 239 19.27 -17.91 -9.40
N THR A 240 19.01 -19.13 -8.99
CA THR A 240 19.84 -20.32 -9.21
C THR A 240 18.98 -21.51 -9.64
N GLY A 241 19.61 -22.66 -9.92
CA GLY A 241 18.92 -23.85 -10.43
C GLY A 241 18.66 -23.75 -11.93
N SER A 242 17.78 -24.60 -12.45
CA SER A 242 17.42 -24.61 -13.87
C SER A 242 16.16 -23.80 -14.16
N ILE A 243 16.01 -23.33 -15.40
CA ILE A 243 14.75 -22.77 -15.88
C ILE A 243 13.68 -23.88 -15.87
N PRO A 244 12.54 -23.71 -15.17
CA PRO A 244 11.48 -24.72 -15.14
C PRO A 244 10.93 -25.00 -16.55
N THR A 245 10.77 -26.27 -16.89
CA THR A 245 10.19 -26.68 -18.18
C THR A 245 8.74 -26.23 -18.32
N GLU A 246 8.06 -26.07 -17.19
CA GLU A 246 6.67 -25.65 -17.06
C GLU A 246 6.44 -24.22 -17.59
N LEU A 247 7.46 -23.35 -17.58
CA LEU A 247 7.35 -22.02 -18.18
C LEU A 247 7.11 -22.11 -19.70
N GLY A 248 7.59 -23.17 -20.36
CA GLY A 248 7.31 -23.43 -21.77
C GLY A 248 5.89 -23.90 -22.06
N ASN A 249 5.09 -24.19 -21.04
CA ASN A 249 3.69 -24.61 -21.16
C ASN A 249 2.70 -23.45 -20.93
N LEU A 250 3.19 -22.25 -20.59
CA LEU A 250 2.34 -21.08 -20.38
C LEU A 250 1.63 -20.71 -21.69
N PRO A 251 0.29 -20.64 -21.70
CA PRO A 251 -0.46 -20.52 -22.94
C PRO A 251 -0.42 -19.12 -23.57
N ALA A 252 -0.04 -18.10 -22.79
CA ALA A 252 -0.10 -16.69 -23.19
C ALA A 252 1.23 -15.95 -23.04
N ILE A 253 2.33 -16.64 -22.69
CA ILE A 253 3.61 -15.98 -22.39
C ILE A 253 4.18 -15.32 -23.64
N ASP A 254 4.45 -14.02 -23.55
CA ASP A 254 4.99 -13.18 -24.63
C ASP A 254 6.44 -12.76 -24.33
N LYS A 255 6.71 -12.37 -23.08
CA LYS A 255 8.02 -11.88 -22.64
C LYS A 255 8.52 -12.66 -21.45
N LEU A 256 9.65 -13.34 -21.63
CA LEU A 256 10.33 -14.08 -20.57
C LEU A 256 11.75 -13.54 -20.40
N LEU A 257 11.97 -12.71 -19.40
CA LEU A 257 13.24 -11.99 -19.20
C LEU A 257 14.00 -12.60 -18.01
N LEU A 258 15.00 -13.44 -18.27
CA LEU A 258 15.72 -14.20 -17.23
C LEU A 258 17.22 -13.87 -17.13
N ALA A 259 17.69 -12.91 -17.94
CA ALA A 259 19.11 -12.57 -18.07
C ALA A 259 19.75 -12.17 -16.72
N ASN A 260 21.07 -12.28 -16.63
CA ASN A 260 21.85 -11.84 -15.46
C ASN A 260 21.36 -12.44 -14.13
N ASN A 261 21.37 -13.77 -14.09
CA ASN A 261 21.14 -14.59 -12.89
C ASN A 261 22.22 -15.69 -12.80
N GLY A 262 22.19 -16.47 -11.72
CA GLY A 262 22.98 -17.70 -11.55
C GLY A 262 22.30 -18.97 -12.07
N LEU A 263 21.43 -18.85 -13.08
CA LEU A 263 20.70 -19.99 -13.66
C LEU A 263 21.68 -20.95 -14.38
N THR A 264 21.40 -22.24 -14.31
CA THR A 264 22.23 -23.34 -14.81
C THR A 264 21.39 -24.33 -15.61
N GLY A 265 22.02 -25.36 -16.18
CA GLY A 265 21.34 -26.36 -16.99
C GLY A 265 21.08 -25.88 -18.43
N SER A 266 20.30 -26.65 -19.18
CA SER A 266 19.94 -26.35 -20.56
C SER A 266 18.66 -25.53 -20.64
N ILE A 267 18.52 -24.71 -21.69
CA ILE A 267 17.25 -24.07 -22.05
C ILE A 267 16.20 -25.18 -22.31
N PRO A 268 15.04 -25.18 -21.62
CA PRO A 268 13.96 -26.12 -21.88
C PRO A 268 13.53 -26.11 -23.34
N THR A 269 13.46 -27.29 -23.98
CA THR A 269 13.04 -27.42 -25.38
C THR A 269 11.63 -26.90 -25.63
N ASN A 270 10.75 -26.98 -24.62
CA ASN A 270 9.37 -26.52 -24.72
C ASN A 270 9.26 -24.99 -24.87
N LEU A 271 10.25 -24.22 -24.40
CA LEU A 271 10.31 -22.77 -24.66
C LEU A 271 10.51 -22.49 -26.15
N GLY A 272 11.28 -23.33 -26.86
CA GLY A 272 11.46 -23.22 -28.30
C GLY A 272 10.20 -23.55 -29.11
N SER A 273 9.19 -24.17 -28.50
CA SER A 273 7.88 -24.45 -29.11
C SER A 273 6.78 -23.47 -28.68
N ALA A 274 7.06 -22.53 -27.76
CA ALA A 274 6.10 -21.52 -27.35
C ALA A 274 5.87 -20.52 -28.50
N THR A 275 4.69 -20.58 -29.11
CA THR A 275 4.38 -19.77 -30.31
C THR A 275 4.04 -18.32 -29.99
N THR A 276 3.71 -18.02 -28.73
CA THR A 276 3.37 -16.67 -28.26
C THR A 276 4.59 -15.86 -27.87
N LEU A 277 5.72 -16.50 -27.62
CA LEU A 277 6.92 -15.86 -27.07
C LEU A 277 7.61 -15.00 -28.13
N THR A 278 7.63 -13.68 -27.92
CA THR A 278 8.31 -12.73 -28.82
C THR A 278 9.64 -12.24 -28.25
N TRP A 279 9.86 -12.36 -26.94
CA TRP A 279 11.09 -11.94 -26.28
C TRP A 279 11.55 -12.97 -25.23
N LEU A 280 12.81 -13.41 -25.35
CA LEU A 280 13.48 -14.38 -24.47
C LEU A 280 14.90 -13.92 -24.13
#